data_AF-W4FU17-F1
#
_entry.id   AF-W4FU17-F1
#
_cell.length_a   1.000
_cell.length_b   1.000
_cell.length_c   1.000
_cell.angle_alpha   90.00
_cell.angle_beta   90.00
_cell.angle_gamma   90.00
#
_symmetry.space_group_name_H-M   'P 1'
#
loop_
_entity.id
_entity.type
_entity.pdbx_description
1 polymer ?
#
loop_
_entity_poly.entity_id
_entity_poly.type
_entity_poly.pdbx_seq_one_letter_code
_entity_poly.pdbx_strand_id
1 'polypeptide(L)'
;MSFYPPNQYGAKPPKSGPFGPPLPTATNSPGFVFGAPPSANTSAARSVATLAFNGQAKAWAKACGLDIVNVSWEDCARSKNSCYGPCISDMTLVSDNSWMSVLRSPNFADPIMRIPSSQIQVKVGNESRHDGVALSTVSLADYLTNIAKYTELEHSLFEPSKDNQVVVSTQACFLPLSASGDVDFHVGLFNYQSTATNPAVLVLISTDAGTSAQVVQGNQRGDILYFNDHGIKRTFLATRLSTDRTRRGVANTGAPMDQGEEARNYIMVVQIPLIGRPSVSTGMPFGASTTSTTTSIPFGYPPDTSAKPSFAFGSTVSSTSSFMSTRSEPSANVEPAMLSLGQTHGAFAKLSQHSSMRRDPAYPIRVTWQFYQATSNGVVTQPVIQALANQMTSIQTYATWTGSLVTTTEEVDTHNLHTGVFCDTCRLSIQGPIRYKCLVCPDFDRCETCVDVVGHPPTHPFLRLSHAQYGASSYVTQNRSELSHSTVVCAGCHVSPIVGILYRCTTCPLVNLCERCELTTGHANFDHPLLKLFRSTK
;
A
#
# COMPACT_ATOMS: atom_id res chain seq x y z
N MET A 1 14.23 -7.56 39.49
CA MET A 1 15.12 -6.37 39.61
C MET A 1 16.50 -6.75 39.07
N SER A 2 17.29 -5.89 38.41
CA SER A 2 16.97 -4.81 37.47
C SER A 2 18.25 -4.33 36.73
N PHE A 3 18.08 -3.68 35.57
CA PHE A 3 19.05 -2.85 34.82
C PHE A 3 20.15 -3.47 33.92
N TYR A 4 20.50 -2.63 32.91
CA TYR A 4 21.36 -2.74 31.71
C TYR A 4 22.75 -2.05 31.96
N PRO A 5 23.68 -1.74 30.98
CA PRO A 5 23.82 -1.99 29.51
C PRO A 5 25.26 -2.57 29.18
N PRO A 6 26.07 -2.22 28.12
CA PRO A 6 25.88 -1.71 26.73
C PRO A 6 26.69 -2.39 25.56
N ASN A 7 26.06 -2.53 24.38
CA ASN A 7 26.45 -2.09 23.01
C ASN A 7 27.92 -2.13 22.42
N GLN A 8 28.12 -2.70 21.20
CA GLN A 8 28.82 -2.17 19.97
C GLN A 8 29.66 -3.12 19.04
N TYR A 9 29.39 -3.02 17.72
CA TYR A 9 30.17 -3.20 16.45
C TYR A 9 31.36 -4.19 16.20
N GLY A 10 31.16 -5.12 15.25
CA GLY A 10 31.82 -5.17 13.89
C GLY A 10 33.22 -5.82 13.66
N ALA A 11 33.34 -6.76 12.70
CA ALA A 11 34.65 -7.29 12.21
C ALA A 11 34.61 -7.97 10.81
N LYS A 12 35.79 -8.18 10.18
CA LYS A 12 36.00 -8.68 8.80
C LYS A 12 36.51 -10.15 8.72
N PRO A 13 35.71 -11.14 8.25
CA PRO A 13 36.15 -12.53 7.96
C PRO A 13 36.89 -12.75 6.60
N PRO A 14 37.47 -13.96 6.33
CA PRO A 14 38.40 -14.25 5.21
C PRO A 14 37.87 -15.21 4.10
N LYS A 15 38.77 -15.71 3.23
CA LYS A 15 38.52 -16.49 1.99
C LYS A 15 38.40 -18.01 2.18
N SER A 16 37.89 -18.69 1.15
CA SER A 16 37.69 -20.15 1.05
C SER A 16 38.99 -20.98 0.89
N GLY A 17 38.92 -22.24 1.34
CA GLY A 17 39.90 -23.31 1.13
C GLY A 17 39.20 -24.63 0.75
N PRO A 18 39.93 -25.65 0.27
CA PRO A 18 39.36 -26.79 -0.46
C PRO A 18 38.81 -27.93 0.42
N PHE A 19 38.25 -28.95 -0.26
CA PHE A 19 37.67 -30.21 0.25
C PHE A 19 36.23 -30.16 0.77
N GLY A 20 35.29 -29.83 -0.12
CA GLY A 20 33.92 -30.34 -0.07
C GLY A 20 33.74 -31.54 -1.03
N PRO A 21 32.69 -32.39 -0.85
CA PRO A 21 32.39 -33.51 -1.74
C PRO A 21 32.03 -33.06 -3.17
N PRO A 22 32.13 -33.95 -4.19
CA PRO A 22 31.94 -33.58 -5.60
C PRO A 22 30.52 -33.08 -5.89
N LEU A 23 30.41 -32.11 -6.81
CA LEU A 23 29.13 -31.57 -7.26
C LEU A 23 28.30 -32.67 -7.96
N PRO A 24 27.00 -32.81 -7.65
CA PRO A 24 26.05 -33.45 -8.54
C PRO A 24 26.04 -32.71 -9.89
N THR A 25 26.16 -33.45 -10.99
CA THR A 25 26.05 -32.91 -12.34
C THR A 25 24.66 -32.35 -12.59
N ALA A 26 24.57 -31.24 -13.32
CA ALA A 26 23.32 -30.51 -13.51
C ALA A 26 22.28 -31.29 -14.32
N THR A 27 21.23 -31.77 -13.64
CA THR A 27 19.90 -32.05 -14.20
C THR A 27 18.84 -31.94 -13.09
N ASN A 28 17.64 -31.46 -13.46
CA ASN A 28 16.39 -31.53 -12.70
C ASN A 28 16.35 -30.88 -11.30
N SER A 29 16.14 -29.56 -11.29
CA SER A 29 15.45 -28.85 -10.20
C SER A 29 14.27 -28.05 -10.80
N PRO A 30 13.00 -28.31 -10.45
CA PRO A 30 11.86 -27.70 -11.11
C PRO A 30 11.51 -26.32 -10.51
N GLY A 31 11.89 -25.25 -11.21
CA GLY A 31 11.51 -23.88 -10.88
C GLY A 31 11.60 -22.97 -12.11
N PHE A 32 10.71 -21.98 -12.18
CA PHE A 32 10.59 -20.91 -13.18
C PHE A 32 11.44 -21.05 -14.46
N VAL A 33 10.82 -21.58 -15.53
CA VAL A 33 11.38 -21.47 -16.87
C VAL A 33 11.27 -20.02 -17.33
N PHE A 34 12.41 -19.35 -17.49
CA PHE A 34 12.49 -18.00 -18.08
C PHE A 34 11.76 -17.97 -19.43
N GLY A 35 10.93 -16.95 -19.64
CA GLY A 35 10.39 -16.64 -20.96
C GLY A 35 11.52 -16.39 -21.96
N ALA A 36 11.33 -16.77 -23.21
CA ALA A 36 12.31 -16.50 -24.26
C ALA A 36 12.55 -14.99 -24.40
N PRO A 37 13.78 -14.52 -24.64
CA PRO A 37 14.03 -13.11 -24.91
C PRO A 37 13.18 -12.66 -26.11
N PRO A 38 12.54 -11.48 -26.05
CA PRO A 38 11.49 -11.12 -27.01
C PRO A 38 11.99 -11.14 -28.44
N SER A 39 11.18 -11.72 -29.33
CA SER A 39 11.45 -11.86 -30.75
C SER A 39 11.56 -10.49 -31.44
N ALA A 40 11.92 -10.46 -32.73
CA ALA A 40 12.52 -9.28 -33.35
C ALA A 40 11.58 -8.06 -33.60
N ASN A 41 10.31 -8.10 -33.19
CA ASN A 41 9.33 -7.02 -33.47
C ASN A 41 9.04 -6.11 -32.26
N THR A 42 8.94 -4.81 -32.57
CA THR A 42 8.73 -3.67 -31.65
C THR A 42 9.87 -3.38 -30.66
N SER A 43 10.32 -2.11 -30.65
CA SER A 43 11.20 -1.57 -29.62
C SER A 43 10.46 -1.36 -28.28
N ALA A 44 9.18 -1.00 -28.35
CA ALA A 44 8.34 -0.71 -27.19
C ALA A 44 8.21 -1.90 -26.22
N ALA A 45 7.88 -3.10 -26.71
CA ALA A 45 7.72 -4.27 -25.84
C ALA A 45 9.02 -4.64 -25.13
N ARG A 46 10.17 -4.62 -25.84
CA ARG A 46 11.48 -4.85 -25.23
C ARG A 46 11.87 -3.75 -24.24
N SER A 47 11.50 -2.49 -24.50
CA SER A 47 11.76 -1.36 -23.60
C SER A 47 10.94 -1.47 -22.30
N VAL A 48 9.65 -1.82 -22.41
CA VAL A 48 8.77 -2.04 -21.25
C VAL A 48 9.20 -3.28 -20.44
N ALA A 49 9.50 -4.40 -21.09
CA ALA A 49 9.93 -5.64 -20.42
C ALA A 49 11.30 -5.53 -19.72
N THR A 50 12.13 -4.56 -20.10
CA THR A 50 13.45 -4.32 -19.48
C THR A 50 13.48 -3.07 -18.58
N LEU A 51 12.33 -2.43 -18.31
CA LEU A 51 12.27 -1.22 -17.48
C LEU A 51 12.72 -1.48 -16.04
N ALA A 52 12.50 -2.68 -15.50
CA ALA A 52 13.02 -3.13 -14.20
C ALA A 52 14.56 -3.22 -14.13
N PHE A 53 15.28 -3.09 -15.25
CA PHE A 53 16.74 -2.99 -15.34
C PHE A 53 17.22 -1.57 -15.70
N ASN A 54 16.32 -0.65 -16.02
CA ASN A 54 16.67 0.74 -16.31
C ASN A 54 16.99 1.48 -15.00
N GLY A 55 18.28 1.71 -14.73
CA GLY A 55 18.75 2.34 -13.51
C GLY A 55 18.21 3.75 -13.25
N GLN A 56 17.91 4.53 -14.30
CA GLN A 56 17.33 5.86 -14.19
C GLN A 56 15.84 5.78 -13.81
N ALA A 57 15.09 4.87 -14.44
CA ALA A 57 13.69 4.62 -14.08
C ALA A 57 13.55 4.08 -12.66
N LYS A 58 14.42 3.15 -12.22
CA LYS A 58 14.49 2.70 -10.82
C LYS A 58 14.85 3.83 -9.86
N ALA A 59 15.76 4.75 -10.24
CA ALA A 59 16.10 5.89 -9.40
C ALA A 59 14.91 6.85 -9.19
N TRP A 60 14.13 7.12 -10.24
CA TRP A 60 12.89 7.90 -10.13
C TRP A 60 11.83 7.17 -9.29
N ALA A 61 11.60 5.88 -9.51
CA ALA A 61 10.67 5.09 -8.70
C ALA A 61 11.06 5.12 -7.21
N LYS A 62 12.35 4.92 -6.90
CA LYS A 62 12.88 4.94 -5.54
C LYS A 62 12.75 6.31 -4.86
N ALA A 63 12.85 7.41 -5.62
CA ALA A 63 12.60 8.76 -5.10
C ALA A 63 11.15 8.96 -4.64
N CYS A 64 10.19 8.21 -5.22
CA CYS A 64 8.79 8.18 -4.82
C CYS A 64 8.45 7.04 -3.82
N GLY A 65 9.44 6.31 -3.30
CA GLY A 65 9.24 5.16 -2.39
C GLY A 65 8.84 3.84 -3.07
N LEU A 66 8.89 3.78 -4.40
CA LEU A 66 8.52 2.63 -5.23
C LEU A 66 9.74 1.91 -5.80
N ASP A 67 9.53 0.76 -6.44
CA ASP A 67 10.51 0.11 -7.32
C ASP A 67 9.81 -0.41 -8.61
N ILE A 68 10.63 -0.74 -9.61
CA ILE A 68 10.19 -1.36 -10.86
C ILE A 68 10.69 -2.81 -10.90
N VAL A 69 9.77 -3.77 -11.02
CA VAL A 69 10.00 -5.22 -10.93
C VAL A 69 9.30 -5.97 -12.07
N ASN A 70 9.77 -7.16 -12.46
CA ASN A 70 9.09 -8.00 -13.47
C ASN A 70 8.13 -9.05 -12.87
N VAL A 71 8.19 -9.23 -11.55
CA VAL A 71 7.29 -10.09 -10.77
C VAL A 71 6.96 -9.34 -9.48
N SER A 72 5.67 -9.16 -9.20
CA SER A 72 5.19 -8.57 -7.95
C SER A 72 4.83 -9.66 -6.96
N TRP A 73 5.22 -9.48 -5.69
CA TRP A 73 4.89 -10.43 -4.62
C TRP A 73 3.55 -10.01 -4.00
N GLU A 74 2.49 -10.74 -4.36
CA GLU A 74 1.11 -10.48 -3.94
C GLU A 74 0.68 -11.42 -2.81
N ASP A 75 1.53 -11.54 -1.80
CA ASP A 75 1.35 -12.51 -0.72
C ASP A 75 0.18 -12.15 0.19
N CYS A 76 -0.65 -13.13 0.54
CA CYS A 76 -1.69 -12.90 1.54
C CYS A 76 -1.12 -12.99 2.97
N ALA A 77 -0.04 -13.76 3.20
CA ALA A 77 0.46 -14.04 4.56
C ALA A 77 1.96 -14.40 4.63
N ARG A 78 2.86 -13.50 4.20
CA ARG A 78 4.31 -13.73 4.30
C ARG A 78 4.83 -13.54 5.73
N SER A 79 5.79 -14.38 6.16
CA SER A 79 6.38 -14.31 7.50
C SER A 79 7.21 -13.04 7.67
N LYS A 80 7.18 -12.40 8.85
CA LYS A 80 7.91 -11.15 9.11
C LYS A 80 9.41 -11.31 8.81
N ASN A 81 9.97 -10.31 8.13
CA ASN A 81 11.36 -10.22 7.67
C ASN A 81 11.85 -11.42 6.82
N SER A 82 10.94 -12.14 6.15
CA SER A 82 11.23 -13.32 5.31
C SER A 82 10.73 -13.15 3.88
N CYS A 83 11.21 -14.00 2.96
CA CYS A 83 10.61 -14.26 1.65
C CYS A 83 9.67 -15.48 1.63
N TYR A 84 9.50 -16.17 2.77
CA TYR A 84 8.67 -17.38 2.88
C TYR A 84 7.43 -17.17 3.77
N GLY A 85 6.37 -17.92 3.49
CA GLY A 85 5.15 -17.99 4.30
C GLY A 85 4.08 -18.89 3.67
N PRO A 86 2.88 -18.97 4.27
CA PRO A 86 1.66 -19.42 3.60
C PRO A 86 1.12 -18.38 2.60
N CYS A 87 0.29 -18.85 1.66
CA CYS A 87 -0.41 -18.03 0.65
C CYS A 87 0.52 -17.01 -0.06
N ILE A 88 1.63 -17.52 -0.61
CA ILE A 88 2.65 -16.76 -1.35
C ILE A 88 2.31 -16.79 -2.83
N SER A 89 2.31 -15.63 -3.48
CA SER A 89 1.86 -15.49 -4.87
C SER A 89 2.76 -14.55 -5.68
N ASP A 90 3.39 -15.09 -6.72
CA ASP A 90 4.06 -14.30 -7.76
C ASP A 90 3.03 -13.86 -8.81
N MET A 91 2.88 -12.55 -9.02
CA MET A 91 2.04 -12.00 -10.08
C MET A 91 2.88 -11.27 -11.13
N THR A 92 2.47 -11.35 -12.40
CA THR A 92 3.13 -10.66 -13.50
C THR A 92 2.12 -10.21 -14.56
N LEU A 93 2.53 -9.29 -15.42
CA LEU A 93 1.76 -8.80 -16.54
C LEU A 93 2.34 -9.35 -17.83
N VAL A 94 1.51 -9.95 -18.69
CA VAL A 94 1.98 -10.62 -19.91
C VAL A 94 1.35 -9.98 -21.14
N SER A 95 2.19 -9.60 -22.10
CA SER A 95 1.83 -9.07 -23.42
C SER A 95 2.75 -9.71 -24.46
N ASP A 96 2.20 -10.25 -25.55
CA ASP A 96 2.95 -11.00 -26.58
C ASP A 96 3.97 -12.01 -26.00
N ASN A 97 3.47 -12.91 -25.14
CA ASN A 97 4.24 -13.91 -24.39
C ASN A 97 5.43 -13.38 -23.54
N SER A 98 5.54 -12.06 -23.40
CA SER A 98 6.64 -11.38 -22.73
C SER A 98 6.14 -10.77 -21.40
N TRP A 99 6.92 -10.92 -20.33
CA TRP A 99 6.61 -10.28 -19.05
C TRP A 99 6.93 -8.79 -19.11
N MET A 100 6.00 -7.97 -18.64
CA MET A 100 6.11 -6.51 -18.60
C MET A 100 6.50 -6.04 -17.19
N SER A 101 7.32 -5.00 -17.09
CA SER A 101 7.68 -4.42 -15.80
C SER A 101 6.51 -3.69 -15.13
N VAL A 102 6.42 -3.85 -13.82
CA VAL A 102 5.40 -3.28 -12.93
C VAL A 102 6.06 -2.28 -11.97
N LEU A 103 5.48 -1.09 -11.84
CA LEU A 103 5.85 -0.08 -10.84
C LEU A 103 5.02 -0.32 -9.57
N ARG A 104 5.66 -0.68 -8.46
CA ARG A 104 4.98 -0.95 -7.18
C ARG A 104 5.86 -0.67 -5.98
N SER A 105 5.28 -0.67 -4.78
CA SER A 105 6.06 -0.61 -3.54
C SER A 105 6.98 -1.86 -3.40
N PRO A 106 8.24 -1.74 -2.93
CA PRO A 106 9.24 -2.81 -3.02
C PRO A 106 8.79 -4.14 -2.41
N ASN A 107 8.96 -5.25 -3.15
CA ASN A 107 8.49 -6.58 -2.75
C ASN A 107 8.93 -7.00 -1.33
N PHE A 108 10.17 -6.71 -0.91
CA PHE A 108 10.67 -7.02 0.44
C PHE A 108 10.00 -6.22 1.55
N ALA A 109 9.59 -4.97 1.27
CA ALA A 109 8.90 -4.12 2.22
C ALA A 109 7.39 -4.40 2.27
N ASP A 110 6.80 -4.83 1.15
CA ASP A 110 5.36 -5.04 0.93
C ASP A 110 4.43 -4.14 1.80
N PRO A 111 4.47 -2.81 1.59
CA PRO A 111 3.56 -1.88 2.24
C PRO A 111 2.12 -2.13 1.80
N ILE A 112 1.22 -2.14 2.77
CA ILE A 112 -0.20 -2.45 2.60
C ILE A 112 -1.05 -1.46 3.39
N MET A 113 -2.33 -1.38 3.03
CA MET A 113 -3.35 -0.64 3.76
C MET A 113 -4.54 -1.55 4.08
N ARG A 114 -5.40 -1.14 5.02
CA ARG A 114 -6.68 -1.79 5.30
C ARG A 114 -7.81 -0.90 4.81
N ILE A 115 -8.71 -1.46 4.01
CA ILE A 115 -9.91 -0.77 3.50
C ILE A 115 -11.13 -1.61 3.88
N PRO A 116 -12.25 -0.99 4.31
CA PRO A 116 -13.48 -1.72 4.58
C PRO A 116 -13.99 -2.40 3.30
N SER A 117 -14.30 -3.70 3.37
CA SER A 117 -14.84 -4.46 2.24
C SER A 117 -16.24 -4.00 1.79
N SER A 118 -16.93 -3.23 2.63
CA SER A 118 -18.17 -2.53 2.28
C SER A 118 -17.95 -1.25 1.43
N GLN A 119 -16.75 -0.66 1.47
CA GLN A 119 -16.41 0.52 0.66
C GLN A 119 -15.87 0.14 -0.72
N ILE A 120 -15.16 -0.98 -0.82
CA ILE A 120 -14.69 -1.52 -2.11
C ILE A 120 -15.90 -1.99 -2.92
N GLN A 121 -16.05 -1.45 -4.14
CA GLN A 121 -17.14 -1.78 -5.05
C GLN A 121 -16.71 -2.77 -6.13
N VAL A 122 -17.61 -3.68 -6.51
CA VAL A 122 -17.45 -4.63 -7.61
C VAL A 122 -18.70 -4.63 -8.49
N LYS A 123 -18.56 -4.93 -9.79
CA LYS A 123 -19.69 -5.04 -10.72
C LYS A 123 -20.12 -6.48 -10.94
N VAL A 124 -21.41 -6.71 -11.08
CA VAL A 124 -22.04 -8.03 -11.31
C VAL A 124 -23.10 -7.96 -12.41
N GLY A 125 -23.42 -9.11 -13.01
CA GLY A 125 -24.32 -9.28 -14.15
C GLY A 125 -23.65 -9.96 -15.35
N ASN A 126 -22.31 -9.91 -15.45
CA ASN A 126 -21.52 -10.54 -16.51
C ASN A 126 -21.47 -12.08 -16.40
N GLU A 127 -21.85 -12.65 -15.25
CA GLU A 127 -22.04 -14.09 -15.06
C GLU A 127 -23.30 -14.64 -15.76
N SER A 128 -24.28 -13.77 -16.05
CA SER A 128 -25.52 -14.13 -16.73
C SER A 128 -25.24 -14.68 -18.12
N ARG A 129 -26.01 -15.69 -18.56
CA ARG A 129 -26.00 -16.14 -19.97
C ARG A 129 -27.15 -15.56 -20.81
N HIS A 130 -27.83 -14.54 -20.28
CA HIS A 130 -28.88 -13.82 -20.98
C HIS A 130 -28.34 -12.46 -21.43
N ASP A 131 -28.40 -12.21 -22.73
CA ASP A 131 -28.03 -10.93 -23.33
C ASP A 131 -28.87 -9.78 -22.74
N GLY A 132 -28.27 -8.60 -22.60
CA GLY A 132 -28.97 -7.40 -22.15
C GLY A 132 -29.24 -7.32 -20.64
N VAL A 133 -28.75 -8.26 -19.82
CA VAL A 133 -28.71 -8.08 -18.37
C VAL A 133 -27.80 -6.91 -18.01
N ALA A 134 -28.37 -5.86 -17.43
CA ALA A 134 -27.63 -4.67 -17.04
C ALA A 134 -26.67 -4.97 -15.89
N LEU A 135 -25.44 -4.46 -15.99
CA LEU A 135 -24.47 -4.51 -14.90
C LEU A 135 -24.96 -3.68 -13.71
N SER A 136 -24.75 -4.20 -12.51
CA SER A 136 -25.03 -3.50 -11.25
C SER A 136 -23.80 -3.51 -10.33
N THR A 137 -23.75 -2.58 -9.39
CA THR A 137 -22.62 -2.43 -8.45
C THR A 137 -23.03 -2.89 -7.06
N VAL A 138 -22.20 -3.70 -6.42
CA VAL A 138 -22.35 -4.16 -5.03
C VAL A 138 -21.02 -4.03 -4.29
N SER A 139 -21.02 -4.04 -2.95
CA SER A 139 -19.75 -4.04 -2.22
C SER A 139 -19.04 -5.41 -2.32
N LEU A 140 -17.73 -5.43 -2.10
CA LEU A 140 -16.97 -6.68 -2.03
C LEU A 140 -17.45 -7.57 -0.87
N ALA A 141 -17.88 -6.98 0.26
CA ALA A 141 -18.52 -7.71 1.34
C ALA A 141 -19.83 -8.39 0.91
N ASP A 142 -20.69 -7.68 0.17
CA ASP A 142 -21.93 -8.24 -0.37
C ASP A 142 -21.65 -9.34 -1.39
N TYR A 143 -20.67 -9.14 -2.29
CA TYR A 143 -20.27 -10.13 -3.28
C TYR A 143 -19.80 -11.43 -2.63
N LEU A 144 -18.89 -11.36 -1.65
CA LEU A 144 -18.35 -12.53 -0.94
C LEU A 144 -19.42 -13.23 -0.09
N THR A 145 -20.33 -12.47 0.52
CA THR A 145 -21.48 -12.98 1.29
C THR A 145 -22.47 -13.72 0.38
N ASN A 146 -22.69 -13.21 -0.83
CA ASN A 146 -23.70 -13.69 -1.77
C ASN A 146 -23.10 -14.45 -2.96
N ILE A 147 -21.85 -14.95 -2.87
CA ILE A 147 -21.07 -15.40 -4.03
C ILE A 147 -21.73 -16.53 -4.84
N ALA A 148 -22.59 -17.33 -4.20
CA ALA A 148 -23.46 -18.35 -4.82
C ALA A 148 -24.50 -17.79 -5.82
N LYS A 149 -24.75 -16.48 -5.84
CA LYS A 149 -25.56 -15.80 -6.87
C LYS A 149 -24.77 -15.53 -8.15
N TYR A 150 -23.45 -15.35 -8.02
CA TYR A 150 -22.56 -14.88 -9.08
C TYR A 150 -21.65 -15.98 -9.65
N THR A 151 -21.68 -17.19 -9.05
CA THR A 151 -20.78 -18.32 -9.33
C THR A 151 -21.48 -19.65 -9.00
N GLU A 152 -20.91 -20.79 -9.43
CA GLU A 152 -21.42 -22.12 -9.04
C GLU A 152 -20.89 -22.62 -7.67
N LEU A 153 -20.71 -21.72 -6.70
CA LEU A 153 -20.30 -22.05 -5.33
C LEU A 153 -21.51 -22.22 -4.40
N GLU A 154 -21.42 -23.14 -3.42
CA GLU A 154 -22.53 -23.46 -2.51
C GLU A 154 -22.58 -22.57 -1.25
N HIS A 155 -21.49 -21.85 -0.94
CA HIS A 155 -21.28 -21.21 0.36
C HIS A 155 -20.70 -19.80 0.23
N SER A 156 -21.00 -18.94 1.21
CA SER A 156 -20.31 -17.65 1.40
C SER A 156 -18.81 -17.84 1.57
N LEU A 157 -18.02 -16.91 1.00
CA LEU A 157 -16.59 -16.78 1.26
C LEU A 157 -16.26 -15.54 2.12
N PHE A 158 -17.25 -14.95 2.78
CA PHE A 158 -17.07 -13.84 3.71
C PHE A 158 -17.11 -14.34 5.16
N GLU A 159 -16.04 -14.10 5.93
CA GLU A 159 -16.00 -14.29 7.39
C GLU A 159 -16.20 -12.94 8.11
N PRO A 160 -17.36 -12.66 8.73
CA PRO A 160 -17.65 -11.35 9.32
C PRO A 160 -16.67 -10.89 10.41
N SER A 161 -16.02 -11.82 11.12
CA SER A 161 -15.02 -11.51 12.15
C SER A 161 -13.61 -11.21 11.63
N LYS A 162 -13.39 -11.32 10.31
CA LYS A 162 -12.06 -11.13 9.66
C LYS A 162 -12.11 -10.25 8.42
N ASP A 163 -13.10 -10.44 7.56
CA ASP A 163 -13.13 -9.89 6.20
C ASP A 163 -13.84 -8.54 6.11
N ASN A 164 -14.23 -7.93 7.25
CA ASN A 164 -14.74 -6.56 7.31
C ASN A 164 -13.69 -5.51 6.90
N GLN A 165 -12.40 -5.86 6.95
CA GLN A 165 -11.23 -5.04 6.59
C GLN A 165 -10.27 -5.91 5.77
N VAL A 166 -10.15 -5.65 4.47
CA VAL A 166 -9.27 -6.40 3.58
C VAL A 166 -7.92 -5.73 3.42
N VAL A 167 -6.87 -6.51 3.14
CA VAL A 167 -5.51 -6.02 2.91
C VAL A 167 -5.42 -5.51 1.47
N VAL A 168 -4.99 -4.27 1.27
CA VAL A 168 -4.93 -3.63 -0.06
C VAL A 168 -3.53 -3.15 -0.39
N SER A 169 -3.11 -3.36 -1.64
CA SER A 169 -1.86 -2.83 -2.22
C SER A 169 -2.11 -2.24 -3.60
N THR A 170 -1.38 -1.18 -3.96
CA THR A 170 -1.51 -0.49 -5.26
C THR A 170 -0.27 -0.66 -6.12
N GLN A 171 -0.46 -0.73 -7.45
CA GLN A 171 0.62 -0.79 -8.43
C GLN A 171 0.19 -0.25 -9.80
N ALA A 172 1.16 0.10 -10.63
CA ALA A 172 0.96 0.60 -11.98
C ALA A 172 1.73 -0.21 -13.02
N CYS A 173 1.14 -0.36 -14.19
CA CYS A 173 1.61 -1.22 -15.28
C CYS A 173 1.77 -0.44 -16.57
N PHE A 174 2.86 -0.69 -17.30
CA PHE A 174 3.07 -0.15 -18.64
C PHE A 174 2.74 -1.22 -19.68
N LEU A 175 1.98 -0.85 -20.71
CA LEU A 175 1.58 -1.73 -21.80
C LEU A 175 2.16 -1.24 -23.13
N PRO A 176 2.91 -2.09 -23.86
CA PRO A 176 3.50 -1.74 -25.15
C PRO A 176 2.46 -1.87 -26.26
N LEU A 177 1.98 -0.74 -26.76
CA LEU A 177 1.02 -0.69 -27.86
C LEU A 177 1.60 -1.29 -29.14
N SER A 178 0.78 -2.05 -29.86
CA SER A 178 1.09 -2.49 -31.21
C SER A 178 0.94 -1.35 -32.23
N ALA A 179 1.26 -1.61 -33.49
CA ALA A 179 1.11 -0.63 -34.57
C ALA A 179 -0.35 -0.21 -34.85
N SER A 180 -1.37 -0.93 -34.34
CA SER A 180 -2.77 -0.50 -34.44
C SER A 180 -3.17 0.57 -33.41
N GLY A 181 -2.34 0.79 -32.37
CA GLY A 181 -2.69 1.62 -31.22
C GLY A 181 -3.36 0.87 -30.06
N ASP A 182 -3.58 -0.45 -30.21
CA ASP A 182 -4.15 -1.34 -29.18
C ASP A 182 -3.16 -2.46 -28.79
N VAL A 183 -3.40 -3.14 -27.67
CA VAL A 183 -2.61 -4.29 -27.19
C VAL A 183 -3.43 -5.28 -26.36
N ASP A 184 -3.40 -6.56 -26.75
CA ASP A 184 -3.93 -7.70 -25.96
C ASP A 184 -2.93 -8.08 -24.85
N PHE A 185 -3.44 -8.25 -23.63
CA PHE A 185 -2.66 -8.64 -22.46
C PHE A 185 -3.46 -9.51 -21.48
N HIS A 186 -2.76 -10.10 -20.52
CA HIS A 186 -3.39 -10.75 -19.36
C HIS A 186 -2.54 -10.61 -18.10
N VAL A 187 -3.18 -10.79 -16.95
CA VAL A 187 -2.50 -10.97 -15.66
C VAL A 187 -2.19 -12.46 -15.49
N GLY A 188 -0.93 -12.78 -15.20
CA GLY A 188 -0.50 -14.12 -14.82
C GLY A 188 -0.26 -14.18 -13.32
N LEU A 189 -0.76 -15.22 -12.65
CA LEU A 189 -0.58 -15.42 -11.21
C LEU A 189 -0.13 -16.86 -10.92
N PHE A 190 0.93 -17.01 -10.14
CA PHE A 190 1.41 -18.29 -9.63
C PHE A 190 1.35 -18.31 -8.11
N ASN A 191 0.56 -19.21 -7.52
CA ASN A 191 0.49 -19.39 -6.07
C ASN A 191 1.19 -20.69 -5.65
N TYR A 192 2.17 -20.59 -4.76
CA TYR A 192 3.07 -21.70 -4.38
C TYR A 192 2.39 -22.85 -3.61
N GLN A 193 1.18 -22.64 -3.11
CA GLN A 193 0.42 -23.66 -2.36
C GLN A 193 -0.76 -24.25 -3.18
N SER A 194 -1.03 -23.71 -4.37
CA SER A 194 -2.13 -24.14 -5.22
C SER A 194 -1.74 -25.26 -6.17
N THR A 195 -2.68 -26.18 -6.40
CA THR A 195 -2.56 -27.28 -7.36
C THR A 195 -3.93 -27.52 -8.03
N ALA A 196 -3.97 -28.12 -9.22
CA ALA A 196 -5.22 -28.37 -9.93
C ALA A 196 -6.25 -29.23 -9.14
N THR A 197 -5.77 -30.12 -8.26
CA THR A 197 -6.62 -30.95 -7.39
C THR A 197 -6.94 -30.30 -6.03
N ASN A 198 -6.10 -29.37 -5.59
CA ASN A 198 -6.22 -28.64 -4.33
C ASN A 198 -5.75 -27.18 -4.51
N PRO A 199 -6.64 -26.27 -4.97
CA PRO A 199 -6.34 -24.84 -5.09
C PRO A 199 -6.34 -24.19 -3.69
N ALA A 200 -5.34 -23.35 -3.40
CA ALA A 200 -5.23 -22.64 -2.12
C ALA A 200 -5.76 -21.19 -2.19
N VAL A 201 -6.04 -20.68 -3.39
CA VAL A 201 -6.54 -19.32 -3.62
C VAL A 201 -7.65 -19.32 -4.68
N LEU A 202 -8.76 -18.66 -4.39
CA LEU A 202 -9.70 -18.15 -5.41
C LEU A 202 -9.31 -16.71 -5.74
N VAL A 203 -9.30 -16.36 -7.02
CA VAL A 203 -9.07 -14.99 -7.48
C VAL A 203 -10.37 -14.43 -8.05
N LEU A 204 -10.72 -13.20 -7.67
CA LEU A 204 -11.67 -12.38 -8.40
C LEU A 204 -10.91 -11.35 -9.25
N ILE A 205 -11.30 -11.22 -10.51
CA ILE A 205 -10.90 -10.11 -11.38
C ILE A 205 -12.11 -9.19 -11.55
N SER A 206 -12.05 -7.99 -10.98
CA SER A 206 -13.09 -6.96 -11.09
C SER A 206 -12.64 -5.80 -11.97
N THR A 207 -13.53 -5.32 -12.83
CA THR A 207 -13.33 -4.26 -13.83
C THR A 207 -14.64 -3.50 -14.09
N ASP A 208 -14.61 -2.44 -14.89
CA ASP A 208 -15.82 -1.76 -15.38
C ASP A 208 -16.78 -2.68 -16.18
N ALA A 209 -16.29 -3.81 -16.71
CA ALA A 209 -17.11 -4.80 -17.42
C ALA A 209 -17.79 -5.84 -16.52
N GLY A 210 -17.48 -5.88 -15.21
CA GLY A 210 -17.97 -6.91 -14.29
C GLY A 210 -16.88 -7.60 -13.46
N THR A 211 -17.24 -8.72 -12.83
CA THR A 211 -16.37 -9.49 -11.93
C THR A 211 -16.33 -10.97 -12.32
N SER A 212 -15.13 -11.56 -12.32
CA SER A 212 -14.89 -12.94 -12.76
C SER A 212 -14.15 -13.74 -11.69
N ALA A 213 -14.66 -14.90 -11.29
CA ALA A 213 -14.07 -15.75 -10.26
C ALA A 213 -13.34 -16.97 -10.87
N GLN A 214 -12.06 -17.17 -10.53
CA GLN A 214 -11.21 -18.24 -11.06
C GLN A 214 -10.31 -18.83 -9.97
N VAL A 215 -10.21 -20.16 -9.87
CA VAL A 215 -9.23 -20.83 -8.99
C VAL A 215 -7.84 -20.86 -9.61
N VAL A 216 -6.80 -20.67 -8.79
CA VAL A 216 -5.39 -20.87 -9.20
C VAL A 216 -5.08 -22.38 -9.20
N GLN A 217 -4.48 -22.90 -10.27
CA GLN A 217 -4.20 -24.33 -10.44
C GLN A 217 -2.72 -24.69 -10.22
N GLY A 218 -1.84 -23.70 -10.03
CA GLY A 218 -0.42 -23.93 -9.78
C GLY A 218 0.35 -24.31 -11.04
N ASN A 219 -0.07 -23.81 -12.21
CA ASN A 219 0.64 -24.03 -13.47
C ASN A 219 2.09 -23.50 -13.38
N GLN A 220 3.08 -24.30 -13.78
CA GLN A 220 4.51 -23.97 -13.69
C GLN A 220 4.95 -22.71 -14.47
N ARG A 221 4.07 -22.12 -15.29
CA ARG A 221 4.27 -20.84 -15.99
C ARG A 221 3.42 -19.68 -15.45
N GLY A 222 2.73 -19.90 -14.33
CA GLY A 222 1.62 -19.08 -13.86
C GLY A 222 0.30 -19.45 -14.54
N ASP A 223 -0.80 -19.25 -13.82
CA ASP A 223 -2.16 -19.36 -14.36
C ASP A 223 -2.58 -18.02 -14.98
N ILE A 224 -3.14 -18.07 -16.19
CA ILE A 224 -3.70 -16.90 -16.87
C ILE A 224 -5.05 -16.57 -16.23
N LEU A 225 -5.21 -15.35 -15.71
CA LEU A 225 -6.46 -14.88 -15.14
C LEU A 225 -7.36 -14.34 -16.26
N TYR A 226 -8.41 -15.08 -16.61
CA TYR A 226 -9.35 -14.73 -17.67
C TYR A 226 -10.55 -13.93 -17.13
N PHE A 227 -11.14 -13.11 -17.99
CA PHE A 227 -12.47 -12.54 -17.76
C PHE A 227 -13.57 -13.51 -18.19
N ASN A 228 -14.70 -13.51 -17.48
CA ASN A 228 -15.93 -14.23 -17.78
C ASN A 228 -16.94 -13.28 -18.45
N ASP A 229 -16.98 -13.33 -19.77
CA ASP A 229 -17.95 -12.63 -20.62
C ASP A 229 -19.12 -13.58 -20.92
N HIS A 230 -20.17 -13.55 -20.09
CA HIS A 230 -21.40 -14.34 -20.28
C HIS A 230 -21.19 -15.87 -20.42
N GLY A 231 -20.12 -16.40 -19.80
CA GLY A 231 -19.70 -17.80 -19.91
C GLY A 231 -18.54 -18.06 -20.89
N ILE A 232 -17.94 -17.01 -21.46
CA ILE A 232 -16.83 -17.07 -22.42
C ILE A 232 -15.56 -16.50 -21.77
N LYS A 233 -14.41 -17.16 -21.96
CA LYS A 233 -13.09 -16.64 -21.55
C LYS A 233 -12.64 -15.51 -22.45
N ARG A 234 -12.19 -14.40 -21.87
CA ARG A 234 -11.47 -13.35 -22.60
C ARG A 234 -10.17 -12.91 -21.93
N THR A 235 -9.22 -12.46 -22.74
CA THR A 235 -8.10 -11.59 -22.34
C THR A 235 -8.59 -10.15 -22.14
N PHE A 236 -7.67 -9.25 -21.80
CA PHE A 236 -7.92 -7.81 -21.76
C PHE A 236 -7.27 -7.12 -22.96
N LEU A 237 -7.95 -6.13 -23.52
CA LEU A 237 -7.45 -5.28 -24.58
C LEU A 237 -7.33 -3.84 -24.06
N ALA A 238 -6.14 -3.27 -24.16
CA ALA A 238 -5.88 -1.88 -23.80
C ALA A 238 -5.72 -1.00 -25.04
N THR A 239 -6.19 0.25 -24.93
CA THR A 239 -5.97 1.32 -25.90
C THR A 239 -5.55 2.62 -25.20
N ARG A 240 -5.07 3.62 -25.95
CA ARG A 240 -4.79 4.96 -25.44
C ARG A 240 -6.07 5.68 -25.01
N LEU A 241 -6.05 6.40 -23.89
CA LEU A 241 -7.14 7.31 -23.49
C LEU A 241 -7.51 8.30 -24.61
N SER A 242 -6.52 8.85 -25.31
CA SER A 242 -6.72 9.74 -26.45
C SER A 242 -7.39 9.06 -27.65
N THR A 243 -7.07 7.80 -27.90
CA THR A 243 -7.71 6.97 -28.94
C THR A 243 -9.13 6.58 -28.54
N ASP A 244 -9.38 6.21 -27.29
CA ASP A 244 -10.71 5.91 -26.74
C ASP A 244 -11.63 7.14 -26.75
N ARG A 245 -11.14 8.30 -26.30
CA ARG A 245 -11.86 9.58 -26.41
C ARG A 245 -12.23 9.89 -27.86
N THR A 246 -11.29 9.71 -28.80
CA THR A 246 -11.56 9.88 -30.24
C THR A 246 -12.63 8.90 -30.74
N ARG A 247 -12.55 7.62 -30.35
CA ARG A 247 -13.54 6.58 -30.69
C ARG A 247 -14.94 6.88 -30.12
N ARG A 248 -15.02 7.55 -28.97
CA ARG A 248 -16.28 8.04 -28.34
C ARG A 248 -16.75 9.42 -28.83
N GLY A 249 -16.00 10.10 -29.70
CA GLY A 249 -16.30 11.48 -30.12
C GLY A 249 -16.05 12.55 -29.04
N VAL A 250 -15.28 12.22 -28.00
CA VAL A 250 -14.92 13.12 -26.89
C VAL A 250 -13.66 13.91 -27.26
N ALA A 251 -13.64 15.20 -26.93
CA ALA A 251 -12.53 16.10 -27.28
C ALA A 251 -11.27 15.84 -26.44
N ASN A 252 -10.12 15.69 -27.11
CA ASN A 252 -8.81 15.51 -26.47
C ASN A 252 -8.21 16.85 -25.98
N THR A 253 -8.80 17.41 -24.93
CA THR A 253 -8.43 18.71 -24.33
C THR A 253 -7.22 18.66 -23.39
N GLY A 254 -6.66 17.47 -23.14
CA GLY A 254 -5.66 17.26 -22.08
C GLY A 254 -6.22 17.25 -20.65
N ALA A 255 -7.55 17.30 -20.49
CA ALA A 255 -8.20 17.17 -19.20
C ALA A 255 -7.92 15.81 -18.53
N PRO A 256 -7.91 15.73 -17.18
CA PRO A 256 -7.87 14.47 -16.41
C PRO A 256 -8.95 13.47 -16.83
N MET A 257 -8.86 12.24 -16.34
CA MET A 257 -9.88 11.22 -16.58
C MET A 257 -11.22 11.59 -15.93
N ASP A 258 -12.33 11.29 -16.61
CA ASP A 258 -13.66 11.25 -16.00
C ASP A 258 -13.87 9.96 -15.18
N GLN A 259 -14.91 9.90 -14.36
CA GLN A 259 -15.17 8.76 -13.45
C GLN A 259 -15.33 7.41 -14.20
N GLY A 260 -15.85 7.41 -15.44
CA GLY A 260 -15.98 6.23 -16.29
C GLY A 260 -14.71 5.89 -17.09
N GLU A 261 -13.79 6.84 -17.23
CA GLU A 261 -12.42 6.59 -17.69
C GLU A 261 -11.57 6.03 -16.55
N GLU A 262 -11.66 6.58 -15.33
CA GLU A 262 -11.02 6.04 -14.13
C GLU A 262 -11.46 4.60 -13.85
N ALA A 263 -12.76 4.30 -13.92
CA ALA A 263 -13.29 2.94 -13.80
C ALA A 263 -12.71 1.95 -14.83
N ARG A 264 -12.34 2.45 -16.02
CA ARG A 264 -11.72 1.67 -17.10
C ARG A 264 -10.19 1.76 -17.12
N ASN A 265 -9.54 2.35 -16.12
CA ASN A 265 -8.08 2.46 -16.04
C ASN A 265 -7.40 1.41 -15.14
N TYR A 266 -8.18 0.59 -14.42
CA TYR A 266 -7.64 -0.41 -13.50
C TYR A 266 -8.25 -1.80 -13.65
N ILE A 267 -7.50 -2.81 -13.19
CA ILE A 267 -8.03 -4.12 -12.82
C ILE A 267 -7.83 -4.28 -11.31
N MET A 268 -8.86 -4.73 -10.61
CA MET A 268 -8.78 -5.09 -9.20
C MET A 268 -8.68 -6.62 -9.08
N VAL A 269 -7.54 -7.10 -8.58
CA VAL A 269 -7.24 -8.52 -8.36
C VAL A 269 -7.46 -8.86 -6.90
N VAL A 270 -8.49 -9.65 -6.57
CA VAL A 270 -8.82 -10.05 -5.20
C VAL A 270 -8.42 -11.50 -4.98
N GLN A 271 -7.42 -11.76 -4.14
CA GLN A 271 -7.03 -13.11 -3.72
C GLN A 271 -7.71 -13.49 -2.40
N ILE A 272 -8.42 -14.61 -2.41
CA ILE A 272 -9.19 -15.16 -1.30
C ILE A 272 -8.53 -16.48 -0.89
N PRO A 273 -7.80 -16.54 0.24
CA PRO A 273 -7.26 -17.79 0.78
C PRO A 273 -8.35 -18.81 1.09
N LEU A 274 -8.09 -20.06 0.68
CA LEU A 274 -9.01 -21.21 0.77
C LEU A 274 -8.47 -22.26 1.73
N ILE A 275 -9.38 -22.93 2.45
CA ILE A 275 -9.05 -24.12 3.24
C ILE A 275 -8.73 -25.25 2.24
N GLY A 276 -7.46 -25.63 2.17
CA GLY A 276 -7.02 -26.78 1.38
C GLY A 276 -7.74 -28.05 1.83
N ARG A 277 -8.16 -28.88 0.87
CA ARG A 277 -8.68 -30.23 1.16
C ARG A 277 -7.58 -31.02 1.88
N PRO A 278 -7.88 -31.70 3.00
CA PRO A 278 -6.88 -32.48 3.71
C PRO A 278 -6.36 -33.59 2.78
N SER A 279 -5.09 -33.50 2.43
CA SER A 279 -4.42 -34.57 1.68
C SER A 279 -4.45 -35.85 2.50
N VAL A 280 -4.97 -36.94 1.93
CA VAL A 280 -4.89 -38.28 2.52
C VAL A 280 -3.47 -38.79 2.34
N SER A 281 -2.56 -38.23 3.14
CA SER A 281 -1.17 -38.63 3.21
C SER A 281 -1.07 -40.00 3.89
N THR A 282 -0.96 -41.06 3.08
CA THR A 282 -0.46 -42.35 3.55
C THR A 282 0.98 -42.14 4.04
N GLY A 283 1.12 -41.92 5.35
CA GLY A 283 2.33 -41.36 5.93
C GLY A 283 3.46 -42.36 6.17
N MET A 284 4.59 -41.81 6.64
CA MET A 284 5.62 -42.55 7.38
C MET A 284 5.90 -41.81 8.70
N PRO A 285 6.26 -42.53 9.78
CA PRO A 285 6.31 -41.95 11.12
C PRO A 285 7.60 -41.17 11.40
N PHE A 286 7.48 -40.05 12.11
CA PHE A 286 8.63 -39.41 12.77
C PHE A 286 9.05 -40.25 13.98
N GLY A 287 10.11 -41.05 13.82
CA GLY A 287 10.77 -41.74 14.92
C GLY A 287 11.56 -40.75 15.78
N ALA A 288 11.19 -40.60 17.05
CA ALA A 288 11.94 -39.80 18.00
C ALA A 288 13.23 -40.52 18.44
N SER A 289 14.36 -39.81 18.44
CA SER A 289 15.56 -40.21 19.18
C SER A 289 16.21 -38.98 19.80
N THR A 290 16.34 -39.00 21.13
CA THR A 290 16.86 -37.88 21.92
C THR A 290 18.33 -38.08 22.26
N THR A 291 19.21 -37.19 21.77
CA THR A 291 20.49 -36.91 22.41
C THR A 291 20.79 -35.42 22.29
N SER A 292 20.84 -34.74 23.43
CA SER A 292 21.15 -33.31 23.53
C SER A 292 22.63 -33.10 23.81
N THR A 293 23.30 -32.31 22.98
CA THR A 293 24.61 -31.72 23.33
C THR A 293 24.58 -30.22 23.12
N THR A 294 24.79 -29.49 24.21
CA THR A 294 24.80 -28.03 24.33
C THR A 294 25.93 -27.38 23.53
N THR A 295 25.65 -26.28 22.83
CA THR A 295 26.40 -24.98 22.90
C THR A 295 25.75 -23.92 22.00
N SER A 296 26.19 -22.66 22.09
CA SER A 296 25.34 -21.50 21.78
C SER A 296 26.10 -20.28 21.22
N ILE A 297 25.56 -19.65 20.14
CA ILE A 297 25.85 -18.29 19.59
C ILE A 297 27.35 -18.00 19.19
N PRO A 298 27.76 -16.83 18.63
CA PRO A 298 27.09 -15.79 17.78
C PRO A 298 27.95 -15.25 16.57
N PHE A 299 27.41 -14.28 15.78
CA PHE A 299 28.10 -13.35 14.80
C PHE A 299 28.84 -13.96 13.56
N GLY A 300 29.32 -13.25 12.51
CA GLY A 300 29.26 -11.82 12.07
C GLY A 300 30.00 -11.56 10.71
N TYR A 301 29.79 -10.40 10.05
CA TYR A 301 30.29 -9.99 8.68
C TYR A 301 30.81 -8.52 8.69
N PRO A 302 31.62 -7.97 7.71
CA PRO A 302 31.49 -8.02 6.23
C PRO A 302 32.51 -8.95 5.51
N PRO A 303 33.40 -8.61 4.52
CA PRO A 303 34.18 -7.38 4.27
C PRO A 303 34.09 -6.77 2.82
N ASP A 304 34.87 -5.70 2.54
CA ASP A 304 35.30 -5.20 1.21
C ASP A 304 36.73 -4.58 1.29
N THR A 305 37.51 -4.59 0.18
CA THR A 305 38.46 -3.54 -0.33
C THR A 305 39.41 -4.02 -1.46
N SER A 306 39.24 -3.44 -2.67
CA SER A 306 40.25 -2.98 -3.67
C SER A 306 41.50 -3.81 -4.11
N ALA A 307 41.74 -3.87 -5.43
CA ALA A 307 43.06 -4.00 -6.08
C ALA A 307 43.06 -3.31 -7.47
N LYS A 308 44.24 -2.95 -8.03
CA LYS A 308 44.43 -2.24 -9.32
C LYS A 308 45.31 -3.03 -10.32
N PRO A 309 45.21 -2.76 -11.64
CA PRO A 309 46.32 -2.90 -12.59
C PRO A 309 47.07 -1.57 -12.83
N SER A 310 48.18 -1.61 -13.58
CA SER A 310 49.16 -0.52 -13.80
C SER A 310 49.58 -0.38 -15.29
N PHE A 311 50.56 0.49 -15.57
CA PHE A 311 51.14 0.86 -16.90
C PHE A 311 50.28 1.84 -17.73
N ALA A 312 50.81 2.80 -18.49
CA ALA A 312 52.11 3.49 -18.50
C ALA A 312 51.96 4.89 -19.18
N PHE A 313 52.98 5.76 -19.10
CA PHE A 313 52.94 7.15 -19.59
C PHE A 313 53.15 7.30 -21.11
N GLY A 314 52.55 8.32 -21.75
CA GLY A 314 52.90 8.71 -23.12
C GLY A 314 52.06 9.85 -23.75
N SER A 315 52.68 11.02 -23.93
CA SER A 315 52.34 12.12 -24.87
C SER A 315 51.04 12.93 -24.69
N THR A 316 51.22 14.25 -24.65
CA THR A 316 50.19 15.31 -24.75
C THR A 316 49.80 15.63 -26.19
N VAL A 317 48.51 15.87 -26.46
CA VAL A 317 48.02 16.63 -27.63
C VAL A 317 46.84 17.52 -27.23
N SER A 318 46.66 18.63 -27.95
CA SER A 318 45.84 19.77 -27.54
C SER A 318 44.32 19.56 -27.62
N SER A 319 43.60 20.35 -26.83
CA SER A 319 42.16 20.52 -26.88
C SER A 319 41.66 21.05 -28.24
N THR A 320 40.66 20.39 -28.81
CA THR A 320 39.71 20.99 -29.76
C THR A 320 38.28 20.74 -29.27
N SER A 321 37.48 21.80 -29.19
CA SER A 321 36.12 21.76 -28.67
C SER A 321 35.13 21.25 -29.72
N SER A 322 34.98 19.92 -29.82
CA SER A 322 33.89 19.32 -30.58
C SER A 322 32.55 19.62 -29.90
N PHE A 323 31.69 20.37 -30.58
CA PHE A 323 30.34 20.69 -30.10
C PHE A 323 29.56 19.39 -29.86
N MET A 324 29.20 19.11 -28.60
CA MET A 324 28.19 18.10 -28.32
C MET A 324 26.84 18.61 -28.82
N SER A 325 26.42 18.09 -29.97
CA SER A 325 25.04 18.23 -30.44
C SER A 325 24.12 17.73 -29.33
N THR A 326 23.19 18.58 -28.89
CA THR A 326 22.21 18.24 -27.85
C THR A 326 21.24 17.21 -28.41
N ARG A 327 21.60 15.93 -28.28
CA ARG A 327 20.73 14.81 -28.64
C ARG A 327 19.47 14.93 -27.78
N SER A 328 18.36 15.29 -28.41
CA SER A 328 17.08 15.44 -27.72
C SER A 328 16.71 14.12 -27.05
N GLU A 329 16.51 14.16 -25.73
CA GLU A 329 15.97 13.02 -24.98
C GLU A 329 14.66 12.56 -25.65
N PRO A 330 14.48 11.26 -25.93
CA PRO A 330 13.28 10.77 -26.58
C PRO A 330 12.07 11.06 -25.67
N SER A 331 11.07 11.77 -26.18
CA SER A 331 9.89 12.12 -25.39
C SER A 331 9.13 10.86 -24.96
N ALA A 332 8.90 10.74 -23.65
CA ALA A 332 7.99 9.73 -23.12
C ALA A 332 6.60 9.95 -23.70
N ASN A 333 6.00 8.90 -24.28
CA ASN A 333 4.66 8.95 -24.87
C ASN A 333 3.64 8.14 -24.05
N VAL A 334 3.81 8.15 -22.73
CA VAL A 334 2.97 7.43 -21.76
C VAL A 334 1.68 8.22 -21.50
N GLU A 335 0.54 7.55 -21.55
CA GLU A 335 -0.76 8.08 -21.12
C GLU A 335 -1.60 6.97 -20.46
N PRO A 336 -2.69 7.29 -19.74
CA PRO A 336 -3.57 6.26 -19.18
C PRO A 336 -4.12 5.31 -20.25
N ALA A 337 -4.10 4.01 -19.96
CA ALA A 337 -4.72 3.01 -20.80
C ALA A 337 -6.20 2.87 -20.47
N MET A 338 -7.06 2.81 -21.49
CA MET A 338 -8.46 2.43 -21.35
C MET A 338 -8.60 0.93 -21.64
N LEU A 339 -9.20 0.21 -20.69
CA LEU A 339 -9.36 -1.24 -20.73
C LEU A 339 -10.69 -1.65 -21.35
N SER A 340 -10.65 -2.79 -22.03
CA SER A 340 -11.78 -3.45 -22.68
C SER A 340 -11.54 -4.96 -22.73
N LEU A 341 -12.53 -5.74 -23.17
CA LEU A 341 -12.40 -7.20 -23.27
C LEU A 341 -11.79 -7.60 -24.61
N GLY A 342 -10.75 -8.43 -24.57
CA GLY A 342 -9.95 -8.86 -25.73
C GLY A 342 -10.43 -10.14 -26.39
N GLN A 343 -9.46 -10.91 -26.89
CA GLN A 343 -9.65 -12.16 -27.63
C GLN A 343 -10.38 -13.24 -26.83
N THR A 344 -11.14 -14.08 -27.55
CA THR A 344 -11.94 -15.18 -27.00
C THR A 344 -11.14 -16.48 -26.91
N HIS A 345 -11.12 -17.10 -25.73
CA HIS A 345 -10.41 -18.36 -25.44
C HIS A 345 -11.33 -19.53 -25.08
N GLY A 346 -12.52 -19.58 -25.70
CA GLY A 346 -13.52 -20.63 -25.49
C GLY A 346 -14.32 -20.47 -24.20
N ALA A 347 -14.93 -21.57 -23.70
CA ALA A 347 -15.83 -21.52 -22.54
C ALA A 347 -15.10 -21.22 -21.23
N PHE A 348 -15.71 -20.38 -20.38
CA PHE A 348 -15.22 -20.08 -19.03
C PHE A 348 -15.24 -21.33 -18.13
N ALA A 349 -14.29 -21.40 -17.20
CA ALA A 349 -14.17 -22.55 -16.31
C ALA A 349 -15.20 -22.45 -15.18
N LYS A 350 -16.13 -23.41 -15.12
CA LYS A 350 -17.14 -23.47 -14.04
C LYS A 350 -16.48 -23.80 -12.71
N LEU A 351 -16.95 -23.16 -11.63
CA LEU A 351 -16.49 -23.45 -10.27
C LEU A 351 -17.18 -24.67 -9.65
N SER A 352 -18.12 -25.31 -10.36
CA SER A 352 -18.91 -26.45 -9.85
C SER A 352 -18.10 -27.70 -9.47
N GLN A 353 -16.84 -27.83 -9.92
CA GLN A 353 -15.92 -28.91 -9.46
C GLN A 353 -15.30 -28.62 -8.09
N HIS A 354 -15.42 -27.37 -7.63
CA HIS A 354 -14.92 -26.84 -6.37
C HIS A 354 -16.05 -26.26 -5.51
N SER A 355 -17.33 -26.51 -5.83
CA SER A 355 -18.51 -25.84 -5.25
C SER A 355 -18.54 -25.80 -3.72
N SER A 356 -18.04 -26.85 -3.07
CA SER A 356 -17.93 -27.01 -1.61
C SER A 356 -16.69 -26.34 -0.97
N MET A 357 -15.94 -25.52 -1.70
CA MET A 357 -14.74 -24.82 -1.20
C MET A 357 -15.08 -23.79 -0.12
N ARG A 358 -14.13 -23.53 0.78
CA ARG A 358 -14.34 -22.66 1.95
C ARG A 358 -13.19 -21.69 2.14
N ARG A 359 -13.52 -20.48 2.58
CA ARG A 359 -12.62 -19.40 2.99
C ARG A 359 -11.74 -19.85 4.17
N ASP A 360 -10.44 -19.56 4.15
CA ASP A 360 -9.53 -19.78 5.30
C ASP A 360 -9.33 -18.49 6.13
N PRO A 361 -10.02 -18.34 7.27
CA PRO A 361 -9.95 -17.14 8.10
C PRO A 361 -8.63 -16.96 8.87
N ALA A 362 -7.66 -17.87 8.74
CA ALA A 362 -6.31 -17.68 9.26
C ALA A 362 -5.51 -16.62 8.48
N TYR A 363 -5.86 -16.38 7.21
CA TYR A 363 -5.16 -15.47 6.31
C TYR A 363 -6.11 -14.41 5.74
N PRO A 364 -5.69 -13.15 5.56
CA PRO A 364 -6.55 -12.08 5.05
C PRO A 364 -6.82 -12.23 3.55
N ILE A 365 -7.94 -11.68 3.09
CA ILE A 365 -8.15 -11.40 1.67
C ILE A 365 -7.22 -10.26 1.25
N ARG A 366 -6.48 -10.43 0.14
CA ARG A 366 -5.64 -9.39 -0.46
C ARG A 366 -6.32 -8.81 -1.70
N VAL A 367 -6.31 -7.50 -1.84
CA VAL A 367 -6.80 -6.75 -3.00
C VAL A 367 -5.62 -5.99 -3.62
N THR A 368 -5.29 -6.28 -4.86
CA THR A 368 -4.24 -5.57 -5.60
C THR A 368 -4.90 -4.70 -6.67
N TRP A 369 -4.79 -3.38 -6.48
CA TRP A 369 -5.32 -2.37 -7.40
C TRP A 369 -4.25 -2.04 -8.45
N GLN A 370 -4.47 -2.49 -9.68
CA GLN A 370 -3.49 -2.43 -10.76
C GLN A 370 -3.93 -1.39 -11.80
N PHE A 371 -3.28 -0.23 -11.81
CA PHE A 371 -3.50 0.84 -12.80
C PHE A 371 -2.72 0.58 -14.10
N TYR A 372 -3.22 1.06 -15.23
CA TYR A 372 -2.62 0.80 -16.54
C TYR A 372 -2.25 2.06 -17.32
N GLN A 373 -1.12 2.00 -18.01
CA GLN A 373 -0.59 3.07 -18.87
C GLN A 373 -0.18 2.50 -20.22
N ALA A 374 -0.51 3.22 -21.29
CA ALA A 374 -0.23 2.88 -22.67
C ALA A 374 1.02 3.62 -23.18
N THR A 375 1.94 2.92 -23.85
CA THR A 375 3.11 3.53 -24.50
C THR A 375 3.47 2.81 -25.80
N SER A 376 3.94 3.56 -26.79
CA SER A 376 4.44 3.02 -28.06
C SER A 376 5.96 3.22 -28.26
N ASN A 377 6.68 3.62 -27.21
CA ASN A 377 8.15 3.60 -27.19
C ASN A 377 8.76 2.98 -25.91
N GLY A 378 7.97 2.79 -24.85
CA GLY A 378 8.44 2.25 -23.58
C GLY A 378 9.35 3.20 -22.79
N VAL A 379 9.39 4.48 -23.16
CA VAL A 379 10.17 5.52 -22.47
C VAL A 379 9.30 6.15 -21.39
N VAL A 380 9.77 6.14 -20.15
CA VAL A 380 9.17 6.83 -19.00
C VAL A 380 10.03 8.03 -18.60
N THR A 381 9.46 8.99 -17.87
CA THR A 381 10.17 10.14 -17.30
C THR A 381 9.77 10.35 -15.84
N GLN A 382 10.57 11.12 -15.09
CA GLN A 382 10.28 11.43 -13.68
C GLN A 382 8.86 11.95 -13.42
N PRO A 383 8.26 12.86 -14.23
CA PRO A 383 6.90 13.32 -14.01
C PRO A 383 5.85 12.22 -14.17
N VAL A 384 6.06 11.27 -15.10
CA VAL A 384 5.17 10.11 -15.28
C VAL A 384 5.20 9.20 -14.04
N ILE A 385 6.40 8.91 -13.54
CA ILE A 385 6.57 8.09 -12.32
C ILE A 385 5.97 8.79 -11.10
N GLN A 386 6.14 10.10 -10.95
CA GLN A 386 5.55 10.87 -9.85
C GLN A 386 4.02 10.95 -9.95
N ALA A 387 3.45 11.13 -11.16
CA ALA A 387 2.01 11.13 -11.36
C ALA A 387 1.39 9.77 -10.99
N LEU A 388 2.04 8.67 -11.39
CA LEU A 388 1.64 7.31 -10.99
C LEU A 388 1.76 7.08 -9.48
N ALA A 389 2.84 7.55 -8.84
CA ALA A 389 2.98 7.46 -7.38
C ALA A 389 1.86 8.21 -6.66
N ASN A 390 1.45 9.39 -7.16
CA ASN A 390 0.32 10.15 -6.63
C ASN A 390 -1.01 9.40 -6.82
N GLN A 391 -1.27 8.84 -8.02
CA GLN A 391 -2.46 8.02 -8.32
C GLN A 391 -2.52 6.74 -7.46
N MET A 392 -1.39 6.08 -7.24
CA MET A 392 -1.27 4.91 -6.36
C MET A 392 -1.43 5.26 -4.88
N THR A 393 -1.15 6.50 -4.49
CA THR A 393 -1.29 7.00 -3.11
C THR A 393 -2.70 7.48 -2.81
N SER A 394 -3.48 7.96 -3.80
CA SER A 394 -4.84 8.47 -3.57
C SER A 394 -5.78 7.42 -2.98
N ILE A 395 -5.58 6.13 -3.28
CA ILE A 395 -6.33 5.01 -2.69
C ILE A 395 -6.20 4.95 -1.15
N GLN A 396 -5.12 5.49 -0.57
CA GLN A 396 -4.96 5.59 0.88
C GLN A 396 -6.00 6.51 1.55
N THR A 397 -6.73 7.35 0.80
CA THR A 397 -7.85 8.15 1.34
C THR A 397 -9.03 7.29 1.81
N TYR A 398 -9.14 6.04 1.34
CA TYR A 398 -10.12 5.05 1.80
C TYR A 398 -9.57 4.10 2.88
N ALA A 399 -8.30 4.26 3.28
CA ALA A 399 -7.66 3.38 4.25
C ALA A 399 -7.98 3.77 5.70
N THR A 400 -8.31 2.79 6.54
CA THR A 400 -8.42 2.96 8.00
C THR A 400 -7.07 2.80 8.70
N TRP A 401 -6.12 2.12 8.06
CA TRP A 401 -4.78 1.83 8.56
C TRP A 401 -3.80 1.62 7.40
N THR A 402 -2.53 1.99 7.59
CA THR A 402 -1.42 1.71 6.67
C THR A 402 -0.23 1.12 7.42
N GLY A 403 0.59 0.31 6.75
CA GLY A 403 1.75 -0.34 7.35
C GLY A 403 2.41 -1.32 6.39
N SER A 404 2.98 -2.41 6.92
CA SER A 404 3.63 -3.45 6.13
C SER A 404 3.16 -4.85 6.51
N LEU A 405 2.99 -5.72 5.50
CA LEU A 405 2.76 -7.13 5.72
C LEU A 405 3.98 -7.79 6.38
N VAL A 406 5.20 -7.35 6.05
CA VAL A 406 6.42 -8.14 6.25
C VAL A 406 7.51 -7.46 7.08
N THR A 407 7.72 -6.16 6.98
CA THR A 407 8.59 -5.47 7.93
C THR A 407 7.84 -5.28 9.26
N THR A 408 8.60 -5.24 10.34
CA THR A 408 8.18 -4.62 11.60
C THR A 408 8.57 -3.14 11.56
N THR A 409 7.94 -2.37 10.67
CA THR A 409 7.81 -0.93 10.91
C THR A 409 7.13 -0.76 12.27
N GLU A 410 7.65 0.13 13.11
CA GLU A 410 6.94 0.54 14.32
C GLU A 410 5.52 0.99 13.92
N GLU A 411 4.53 0.59 14.71
CA GLU A 411 3.14 0.77 14.36
C GLU A 411 2.81 2.27 14.41
N VAL A 412 2.75 2.89 13.23
CA VAL A 412 2.11 4.20 13.04
C VAL A 412 0.60 3.96 13.17
N ASP A 413 0.19 3.68 14.40
CA ASP A 413 -1.20 3.41 14.75
C ASP A 413 -2.01 4.69 14.56
N THR A 414 -2.73 4.75 13.43
CA THR A 414 -3.66 5.81 13.08
C THR A 414 -4.92 5.83 13.95
N HIS A 415 -5.01 5.02 15.02
CA HIS A 415 -5.99 5.15 16.09
C HIS A 415 -5.42 5.71 17.41
N ASN A 416 -4.11 5.56 17.68
CA ASN A 416 -3.42 6.36 18.71
C ASN A 416 -3.16 7.80 18.23
N LEU A 417 -4.23 8.50 17.87
CA LEU A 417 -4.19 9.90 17.46
C LEU A 417 -3.73 10.85 18.59
N HIS A 418 -3.69 10.35 19.83
CA HIS A 418 -3.34 11.10 21.03
C HIS A 418 -2.29 10.37 21.89
N THR A 419 -1.29 9.75 21.26
CA THR A 419 -0.12 9.14 21.91
C THR A 419 0.47 10.04 23.01
N GLY A 420 0.69 9.47 24.19
CA GLY A 420 1.22 10.19 25.36
C GLY A 420 0.21 11.05 26.12
N VAL A 421 -1.05 11.11 25.68
CA VAL A 421 -2.14 11.79 26.41
C VAL A 421 -2.90 10.78 27.28
N PHE A 422 -3.19 11.20 28.51
CA PHE A 422 -3.98 10.46 29.49
C PHE A 422 -5.24 11.25 29.83
N CYS A 423 -6.32 10.57 30.21
CA CYS A 423 -7.51 11.23 30.71
C CYS A 423 -7.41 11.41 32.24
N ASP A 424 -7.52 12.64 32.75
CA ASP A 424 -7.41 12.94 34.19
C ASP A 424 -8.49 12.26 35.05
N THR A 425 -9.62 11.90 34.45
CA THR A 425 -10.77 11.29 35.15
C THR A 425 -10.61 9.77 35.34
N CYS A 426 -10.17 9.03 34.32
CA CYS A 426 -9.97 7.57 34.43
C CYS A 426 -8.50 7.12 34.52
N ARG A 427 -7.54 8.05 34.32
CA ARG A 427 -6.08 7.85 34.27
C ARG A 427 -5.55 6.87 33.22
N LEU A 428 -6.42 6.42 32.30
CA LEU A 428 -6.03 5.63 31.14
C LEU A 428 -5.54 6.54 30.00
N SER A 429 -4.68 5.99 29.14
CA SER A 429 -4.29 6.67 27.90
C SER A 429 -5.49 6.81 26.96
N ILE A 430 -5.56 7.91 26.19
CA ILE A 430 -6.66 8.17 25.26
C ILE A 430 -6.40 7.40 23.94
N GLN A 431 -6.80 6.13 23.95
CA GLN A 431 -6.68 5.18 22.82
C GLN A 431 -7.77 5.34 21.73
N GLY A 432 -8.71 6.26 21.91
CA GLY A 432 -9.79 6.53 20.96
C GLY A 432 -9.48 7.71 20.04
N PRO A 433 -10.19 7.84 18.90
CA PRO A 433 -9.95 8.91 17.93
C PRO A 433 -10.36 10.31 18.42
N ILE A 434 -10.85 10.44 19.66
CA ILE A 434 -11.47 11.65 20.20
C ILE A 434 -10.90 11.99 21.59
N ARG A 435 -10.35 13.20 21.70
CA ARG A 435 -9.86 13.83 22.94
C ARG A 435 -10.66 15.10 23.21
N TYR A 436 -11.07 15.29 24.46
CA TYR A 436 -11.71 16.52 24.93
C TYR A 436 -10.72 17.29 25.82
N LYS A 437 -10.12 18.37 25.30
CA LYS A 437 -9.23 19.23 26.08
C LYS A 437 -10.02 20.38 26.72
N CYS A 438 -9.81 20.60 28.02
CA CYS A 438 -10.34 21.79 28.69
C CYS A 438 -9.64 23.05 28.18
N LEU A 439 -10.38 24.08 27.80
CA LEU A 439 -9.81 25.37 27.36
C LEU A 439 -9.43 26.30 28.54
N VAL A 440 -9.82 25.95 29.76
CA VAL A 440 -9.62 26.76 30.98
C VAL A 440 -8.52 26.21 31.89
N CYS A 441 -8.32 24.88 31.92
CA CYS A 441 -7.29 24.24 32.73
C CYS A 441 -6.01 24.01 31.92
N PRO A 442 -4.81 24.32 32.46
CA PRO A 442 -3.56 24.26 31.69
C PRO A 442 -3.25 22.88 31.10
N ASP A 443 -3.56 21.85 31.88
CA ASP A 443 -3.40 20.44 31.56
C ASP A 443 -4.60 19.70 32.17
N PHE A 444 -5.62 19.43 31.37
CA PHE A 444 -6.78 18.63 31.77
C PHE A 444 -7.49 18.11 30.52
N ASP A 445 -7.59 16.80 30.42
CA ASP A 445 -8.05 16.08 29.24
C ASP A 445 -9.00 14.93 29.59
N ARG A 446 -10.00 14.72 28.71
CA ARG A 446 -11.02 13.68 28.83
C ARG A 446 -11.11 12.83 27.57
N CYS A 447 -11.23 11.52 27.75
CA CYS A 447 -11.70 10.64 26.69
C CYS A 447 -13.22 10.74 26.55
N GLU A 448 -13.76 10.26 25.43
CA GLU A 448 -15.20 10.31 25.11
C GLU A 448 -16.09 9.70 26.20
N THR A 449 -15.70 8.59 26.84
CA THR A 449 -16.47 7.97 27.93
C THR A 449 -16.42 8.73 29.26
N CYS A 450 -15.53 9.73 29.39
CA CYS A 450 -15.36 10.52 30.60
C CYS A 450 -15.80 11.98 30.46
N VAL A 451 -16.22 12.44 29.27
CA VAL A 451 -16.54 13.85 29.02
C VAL A 451 -17.66 14.36 29.94
N ASP A 452 -18.76 13.60 30.06
CA ASP A 452 -19.95 13.95 30.85
C ASP A 452 -19.87 13.51 32.33
N VAL A 453 -18.75 12.90 32.76
CA VAL A 453 -18.61 12.41 34.13
C VAL A 453 -18.45 13.57 35.11
N VAL A 454 -19.27 13.62 36.16
CA VAL A 454 -19.18 14.63 37.23
C VAL A 454 -17.81 14.56 37.89
N GLY A 455 -17.10 15.70 37.96
CA GLY A 455 -15.72 15.75 38.48
C GLY A 455 -14.83 16.87 37.91
N HIS A 456 -15.34 17.67 36.98
CA HIS A 456 -14.70 18.90 36.50
C HIS A 456 -15.74 20.05 36.58
N PRO A 457 -15.33 21.33 36.76
CA PRO A 457 -16.29 22.44 36.81
C PRO A 457 -17.14 22.53 35.52
N PRO A 458 -18.49 22.54 35.61
CA PRO A 458 -19.36 22.56 34.43
C PRO A 458 -19.33 23.89 33.66
N THR A 459 -18.69 24.92 34.23
CA THR A 459 -18.46 26.22 33.59
C THR A 459 -17.22 26.24 32.68
N HIS A 460 -16.46 25.15 32.60
CA HIS A 460 -15.26 25.06 31.76
C HIS A 460 -15.59 24.42 30.40
N PRO A 461 -15.47 25.14 29.27
CA PRO A 461 -15.71 24.56 27.95
C PRO A 461 -14.60 23.57 27.55
N PHE A 462 -15.01 22.45 26.98
CA PHE A 462 -14.15 21.44 26.37
C PHE A 462 -14.14 21.57 24.84
N LEU A 463 -12.96 21.50 24.24
CA LEU A 463 -12.80 21.37 22.80
C LEU A 463 -12.69 19.88 22.42
N ARG A 464 -13.59 19.42 21.55
CA ARG A 464 -13.53 18.07 20.95
C ARG A 464 -12.52 18.07 19.80
N LEU A 465 -11.47 17.28 19.95
CA LEU A 465 -10.41 17.05 18.96
C LEU A 465 -10.63 15.66 18.35
N SER A 466 -10.70 15.56 17.02
CA SER A 466 -10.95 14.31 16.28
C SER A 466 -9.76 13.84 15.42
N HIS A 467 -8.60 14.50 15.53
CA HIS A 467 -7.42 14.26 14.71
C HIS A 467 -6.13 14.49 15.51
N ALA A 468 -5.08 13.72 15.21
CA ALA A 468 -3.75 13.90 15.80
C ALA A 468 -3.04 15.19 15.34
N GLN A 469 -3.35 15.61 14.11
CA GLN A 469 -2.43 16.38 13.27
C GLN A 469 -2.32 17.87 13.64
N TYR A 470 -3.00 18.32 14.71
CA TYR A 470 -2.84 19.67 15.26
C TYR A 470 -1.41 19.93 15.80
N GLY A 471 -0.68 18.86 16.13
CA GLY A 471 0.75 18.89 16.42
C GLY A 471 1.15 19.60 17.73
N ALA A 472 2.46 19.61 18.00
CA ALA A 472 3.04 20.29 19.17
C ALA A 472 3.01 21.83 19.05
N SER A 473 2.82 22.37 17.85
CA SER A 473 2.86 23.82 17.58
C SER A 473 1.51 24.53 17.75
N SER A 474 0.39 23.80 17.85
CA SER A 474 -0.91 24.42 18.11
C SER A 474 -1.04 24.81 19.59
N TYR A 475 -1.12 26.11 19.87
CA TYR A 475 -1.28 26.64 21.22
C TYR A 475 -2.55 26.13 21.93
N VAL A 476 -3.52 25.62 21.17
CA VAL A 476 -4.78 25.06 21.67
C VAL A 476 -4.58 23.67 22.28
N THR A 477 -3.65 22.86 21.74
CA THR A 477 -3.42 21.46 22.15
C THR A 477 -2.22 21.28 23.09
N GLN A 478 -1.41 22.32 23.29
CA GLN A 478 -0.28 22.34 24.23
C GLN A 478 -0.71 22.15 25.70
N ASN A 479 0.15 21.49 26.48
CA ASN A 479 0.16 21.58 27.94
C ASN A 479 0.68 22.98 28.32
N ARG A 480 -0.02 23.68 29.22
CA ARG A 480 0.32 25.07 29.60
C ARG A 480 0.72 25.22 31.07
N SER A 481 0.91 24.12 31.79
CA SER A 481 1.25 24.13 33.23
C SER A 481 2.58 24.85 33.52
N GLU A 482 3.55 24.79 32.60
CA GLU A 482 4.84 25.47 32.69
C GLU A 482 4.77 26.99 32.39
N LEU A 483 3.70 27.47 31.74
CA LEU A 483 3.52 28.90 31.46
C LEU A 483 2.96 29.60 32.71
N SER A 484 3.84 30.01 33.61
CA SER A 484 3.48 30.75 34.83
C SER A 484 3.97 32.20 34.80
N HIS A 485 3.09 33.13 35.16
CA HIS A 485 3.34 34.56 35.29
C HIS A 485 3.29 34.96 36.77
N SER A 486 4.45 34.87 37.43
CA SER A 486 4.65 35.04 38.88
C SER A 486 4.24 36.40 39.44
N THR A 487 4.37 37.46 38.64
CA THR A 487 4.22 38.86 39.05
C THR A 487 2.88 39.49 38.64
N VAL A 488 1.95 38.72 38.06
CA VAL A 488 0.74 39.25 37.42
C VAL A 488 -0.52 38.65 38.06
N VAL A 489 -1.41 39.53 38.54
CA VAL A 489 -2.72 39.20 39.11
C VAL A 489 -3.81 39.36 38.05
N CYS A 490 -4.75 38.41 37.99
CA CYS A 490 -5.91 38.52 37.10
C CYS A 490 -6.91 39.57 37.60
N ALA A 491 -7.27 40.56 36.77
CA ALA A 491 -8.23 41.60 37.11
C ALA A 491 -9.65 41.07 37.33
N GLY A 492 -10.05 39.99 36.63
CA GLY A 492 -11.43 39.45 36.68
C GLY A 492 -11.69 38.41 37.78
N CYS A 493 -10.67 37.71 38.29
CA CYS A 493 -10.85 36.70 39.36
C CYS A 493 -9.72 36.64 40.39
N HIS A 494 -8.81 37.62 40.38
CA HIS A 494 -7.75 37.84 41.37
C HIS A 494 -6.77 36.69 41.62
N VAL A 495 -6.77 35.66 40.76
CA VAL A 495 -5.76 34.60 40.79
C VAL A 495 -4.37 35.17 40.49
N SER A 496 -3.39 34.73 41.29
CA SER A 496 -1.97 34.96 41.12
C SER A 496 -1.22 33.74 41.69
N PRO A 497 -0.20 33.20 41.00
CA PRO A 497 0.23 33.57 39.66
C PRO A 497 -0.82 33.22 38.59
N ILE A 498 -0.78 33.89 37.43
CA ILE A 498 -1.54 33.43 36.26
C ILE A 498 -0.77 32.27 35.63
N VAL A 499 -1.39 31.09 35.59
CA VAL A 499 -0.88 29.91 34.86
C VAL A 499 -1.72 29.74 33.58
N GLY A 500 -1.07 29.46 32.46
CA GLY A 500 -1.66 29.47 31.12
C GLY A 500 -1.35 30.76 30.36
N ILE A 501 -2.15 31.08 29.34
CA ILE A 501 -1.93 32.28 28.51
C ILE A 501 -2.31 33.53 29.31
N LEU A 502 -1.40 34.50 29.37
CA LEU A 502 -1.67 35.84 29.88
C LEU A 502 -2.27 36.73 28.79
N TYR A 503 -3.37 37.40 29.11
CA TYR A 503 -4.07 38.33 28.23
C TYR A 503 -3.94 39.76 28.77
N ARG A 504 -3.24 40.65 28.06
CA ARG A 504 -3.06 42.04 28.49
C ARG A 504 -3.86 43.00 27.62
N CYS A 505 -4.67 43.86 28.25
CA CYS A 505 -5.43 44.88 27.54
C CYS A 505 -4.50 45.93 26.92
N THR A 506 -4.72 46.26 25.64
CA THR A 506 -3.97 47.32 24.95
C THR A 506 -4.44 48.72 25.35
N THR A 507 -5.71 48.85 25.76
CA THR A 507 -6.35 50.13 26.12
C THR A 507 -6.17 50.49 27.60
N CYS A 508 -6.13 49.49 28.48
CA CYS A 508 -6.09 49.68 29.93
C CYS A 508 -4.80 49.07 30.51
N PRO A 509 -3.77 49.87 30.86
CA PRO A 509 -2.40 49.38 31.06
C PRO A 509 -2.22 48.42 32.25
N LEU A 510 -3.15 48.43 33.20
CA LEU A 510 -3.16 47.56 34.39
C LEU A 510 -4.03 46.31 34.25
N VAL A 511 -4.86 46.22 33.19
CA VAL A 511 -5.80 45.10 33.03
C VAL A 511 -5.11 43.90 32.39
N ASN A 512 -4.95 42.86 33.20
CA ASN A 512 -4.43 41.56 32.84
C ASN A 512 -5.48 40.50 33.18
N LEU A 513 -5.73 39.56 32.27
CA LEU A 513 -6.64 38.43 32.49
C LEU A 513 -5.89 37.11 32.35
N CYS A 514 -6.28 36.12 33.15
CA CYS A 514 -6.02 34.72 32.84
C CYS A 514 -6.99 34.25 31.74
N GLU A 515 -6.60 33.21 31.01
CA GLU A 515 -7.39 32.58 29.95
C GLU A 515 -8.85 32.30 30.31
N ARG A 516 -9.14 31.85 31.56
CA ARG A 516 -10.53 31.70 32.03
C ARG A 516 -11.35 32.98 31.88
N CYS A 517 -10.81 34.11 32.32
CA CYS A 517 -11.53 35.39 32.33
C CYS A 517 -11.57 36.06 30.96
N GLU A 518 -10.62 35.78 30.05
CA GLU A 518 -10.79 36.12 28.64
C GLU A 518 -12.01 35.38 28.08
N LEU A 519 -12.05 34.04 28.22
CA LEU A 519 -13.11 33.20 27.65
C LEU A 519 -14.50 33.43 28.27
N THR A 520 -14.64 33.60 29.59
CA THR A 520 -15.96 33.63 30.26
C THR A 520 -16.54 35.02 30.48
N THR A 521 -15.70 36.06 30.51
CA THR A 521 -16.10 37.42 30.95
C THR A 521 -15.55 38.55 30.09
N GLY A 522 -14.49 38.30 29.31
CA GLY A 522 -13.76 39.33 28.59
C GLY A 522 -13.30 40.48 29.48
N HIS A 523 -13.18 41.65 28.87
CA HIS A 523 -13.05 42.95 29.53
C HIS A 523 -13.75 43.99 28.66
N ALA A 524 -14.44 44.95 29.27
CA ALA A 524 -15.25 45.97 28.59
C ALA A 524 -16.14 45.37 27.50
N ASN A 525 -16.97 44.37 27.85
CA ASN A 525 -17.86 43.66 26.92
C ASN A 525 -17.20 43.09 25.65
N PHE A 526 -15.90 42.77 25.71
CA PHE A 526 -15.04 42.35 24.60
C PHE A 526 -14.66 43.46 23.59
N ASP A 527 -15.02 44.72 23.84
CA ASP A 527 -14.67 45.88 22.99
C ASP A 527 -13.17 46.24 23.06
N HIS A 528 -12.47 45.85 24.13
CA HIS A 528 -11.06 46.15 24.35
C HIS A 528 -10.12 45.04 23.83
N PRO A 529 -9.16 45.33 22.93
CA PRO A 529 -8.24 44.31 22.43
C PRO A 529 -7.32 43.75 23.52
N LEU A 530 -7.15 42.43 23.53
CA LEU A 530 -6.30 41.69 24.46
C LEU A 530 -5.12 41.05 23.72
N LEU A 531 -3.90 41.45 24.06
CA LEU A 531 -2.67 40.86 23.55
C LEU A 531 -2.40 39.52 24.26
N LYS A 532 -2.29 38.42 23.50
CA LYS A 532 -1.94 37.09 24.02
C LYS A 532 -0.42 36.99 24.27
N LEU A 533 -0.02 36.66 25.49
CA LEU A 533 1.38 36.59 25.93
C LEU A 533 1.74 35.16 26.37
N PHE A 534 2.78 34.60 25.74
CA PHE A 534 3.20 33.20 25.89
C PHE A 534 4.56 33.02 26.60
N ARG A 535 5.18 34.11 27.08
CA ARG A 535 6.49 34.07 27.73
C ARG A 535 6.33 34.24 29.23
N SER A 536 6.63 33.19 29.99
CA SER A 536 6.84 33.29 31.44
C SER A 536 7.93 34.32 31.74
N THR A 537 7.58 35.35 32.49
CA THR A 537 8.54 36.25 33.13
C THR A 537 9.01 35.58 34.41
N LYS A 538 10.14 34.86 34.33
CA LYS A 538 10.88 34.38 35.51
C LYS A 538 11.48 35.55 36.27
#